data_AF-A0A934F687-F1
#
_entry.id   AF-A0A934F687-F1
#
_cell.length_a   1.000
_cell.length_b   1.000
_cell.length_c   1.000
_cell.angle_alpha   90.00
_cell.angle_beta   90.00
_cell.angle_gamma   90.00
#
_symmetry.space_group_name_H-M   'P 1'
#
loop_
_entity.id
_entity.type
_entity.pdbx_description
1 polymer ?
#
loop_
_entity_poly.entity_id
_entity_poly.type
_entity_poly.pdbx_seq_one_letter_code
_entity_poly.pdbx_strand_id
1 'polypeptide(L)'
;MSKPAFRVYFNDNKQWVNIYVANNPTHFKRKNQCHAYYIAADVRKQRRGLFGHIYLSELNHSPLAQELVAHEVQHLIFDWVLTRKGMTISERNEERIATMTGEIARRIWRKYERWANLRRKAAPRKQRRIPRKTRKTL
;
A
#
# COMPACT_ATOMS: atom_id res chain seq x y z
N MET A 1 5.17 9.90 14.35
CA MET A 1 4.98 9.28 13.02
C MET A 1 3.48 9.16 12.75
N SER A 2 3.03 9.38 11.50
CA SER A 2 1.62 9.20 11.12
C SER A 2 1.17 7.76 11.35
N LYS A 3 -0.10 7.55 11.72
CA LYS A 3 -0.70 6.20 11.79
C LYS A 3 -0.70 5.56 10.39
N PRO A 4 -0.35 4.27 10.25
CA PRO A 4 -0.43 3.60 8.96
C PRO A 4 -1.89 3.57 8.47
N ALA A 5 -2.07 3.71 7.16
CA ALA A 5 -3.37 3.59 6.52
C ALA A 5 -3.94 2.18 6.72
N PHE A 6 -3.08 1.17 6.57
CA PHE A 6 -3.37 -0.22 6.92
C PHE A 6 -2.09 -1.01 7.15
N ARG A 7 -2.24 -2.17 7.79
CA ARG A 7 -1.17 -3.14 8.04
C ARG A 7 -1.49 -4.45 7.32
N VAL A 8 -0.46 -5.07 6.76
CA VAL A 8 -0.57 -6.37 6.09
C VAL A 8 0.34 -7.37 6.76
N TYR A 9 -0.25 -8.45 7.27
CA TYR A 9 0.47 -9.56 7.89
C TYR A 9 0.75 -10.65 6.86
N PHE A 10 1.91 -11.30 6.97
CA PHE A 10 2.36 -12.38 6.09
C PHE A 10 3.32 -13.32 6.86
N ASN A 11 3.77 -14.40 6.21
CA ASN A 11 4.64 -15.42 6.84
C ASN A 11 4.01 -15.97 8.13
N ASP A 12 2.85 -16.64 7.98
CA ASP A 12 2.02 -17.13 9.09
C ASP A 12 1.61 -16.05 10.11
N ASN A 13 1.39 -14.82 9.62
CA ASN A 13 1.15 -13.63 10.46
C ASN A 13 2.28 -13.28 11.44
N LYS A 14 3.47 -13.89 11.31
CA LYS A 14 4.63 -13.59 12.16
C LYS A 14 5.23 -12.23 11.80
N GLN A 15 5.10 -11.82 10.54
CA GLN A 15 5.64 -10.56 10.04
C GLN A 15 4.56 -9.64 9.50
N TRP A 16 4.83 -8.34 9.48
CA TRP A 16 3.94 -7.38 8.84
C TRP A 16 4.68 -6.23 8.17
N VAL A 17 4.03 -5.66 7.16
CA VAL A 17 4.41 -4.39 6.54
C VAL A 17 3.35 -3.33 6.86
N ASN A 18 3.78 -2.12 7.14
CA ASN A 18 2.91 -0.96 7.35
C ASN A 18 2.81 -0.15 6.05
N ILE A 19 1.59 0.17 5.63
CA ILE A 19 1.35 0.98 4.43
C ILE A 19 0.89 2.38 4.86
N TYR A 20 1.53 3.40 4.32
CA TYR A 20 1.22 4.81 4.53
C TYR A 20 0.82 5.45 3.21
N VAL A 21 -0.19 6.30 3.28
CA VAL A 21 -0.71 7.02 2.12
C VAL A 21 -0.69 8.50 2.46
N ALA A 22 -0.05 9.30 1.62
CA ALA A 22 0.02 10.73 1.86
C ALA A 22 -1.37 11.39 1.72
N ASN A 23 -1.59 12.44 2.51
CA ASN A 23 -2.79 13.27 2.37
C ASN A 23 -2.68 14.24 1.18
N ASN A 24 -1.44 14.62 0.81
CA ASN A 24 -1.16 15.53 -0.29
C ASN A 24 -0.07 14.92 -1.20
N PRO A 25 -0.43 14.44 -2.41
CA PRO A 25 0.49 13.78 -3.32
C PRO A 25 1.59 14.70 -3.86
N THR A 26 1.24 15.95 -4.18
CA THR A 26 2.19 16.96 -4.68
C THR A 26 3.27 17.27 -3.65
N HIS A 27 2.87 17.47 -2.39
CA HIS A 27 3.81 17.68 -1.30
C HIS A 27 4.70 16.46 -1.07
N PHE A 28 4.12 15.25 -1.12
CA PHE A 28 4.88 14.02 -1.02
C PHE A 28 5.95 13.91 -2.11
N LYS A 29 5.57 14.14 -3.37
CA LYS A 29 6.50 14.08 -4.50
C LYS A 29 7.62 15.11 -4.36
N ARG A 30 7.29 16.35 -4.00
CA ARG A 30 8.29 17.41 -3.80
C ARG A 30 9.28 17.07 -2.68
N LYS A 31 8.79 16.49 -1.58
CA LYS A 31 9.63 16.17 -0.42
C LYS A 31 10.51 14.94 -0.66
N ASN A 32 9.97 13.89 -1.27
CA ASN A 32 10.65 12.60 -1.39
C ASN A 32 11.26 12.37 -2.79
N GLN A 33 11.02 13.27 -3.74
CA GLN A 33 11.46 13.17 -5.15
C GLN A 33 10.97 11.89 -5.87
N CYS A 34 9.92 11.24 -5.36
CA CYS A 34 9.32 10.04 -5.92
C CYS A 34 7.82 9.96 -5.60
N HIS A 35 7.12 9.02 -6.24
CA HIS A 35 5.70 8.76 -6.01
C HIS A 35 5.43 7.66 -4.99
N ALA A 36 6.39 6.78 -4.77
CA ALA A 36 6.30 5.73 -3.78
C ALA A 36 7.71 5.32 -3.35
N TYR A 37 7.80 4.71 -2.18
CA TYR A 37 9.04 4.07 -1.75
C TYR A 37 8.80 3.03 -0.65
N TYR A 38 9.65 2.01 -0.66
CA TYR A 38 9.77 0.98 0.37
C TYR A 38 10.94 1.31 1.31
N ILE A 39 10.72 1.13 2.61
CA ILE A 39 11.78 1.17 3.63
C ILE A 39 11.77 -0.14 4.40
N ALA A 40 12.90 -0.83 4.34
CA ALA A 40 13.18 -2.01 5.13
C ALA A 40 13.30 -1.68 6.63
N ALA A 41 12.68 -2.49 7.50
CA ALA A 41 12.87 -2.32 8.94
C ALA A 41 14.22 -2.91 9.40
N ASP A 42 14.84 -2.31 10.42
CA ASP A 42 16.12 -2.79 10.96
C ASP A 42 15.99 -4.21 11.54
N VAL A 43 14.83 -4.49 12.16
CA VAL A 43 14.53 -5.78 12.81
C VAL A 43 14.01 -6.85 11.83
N ARG A 44 13.90 -6.55 10.53
CA ARG A 44 13.22 -7.42 9.56
C ARG A 44 13.80 -8.84 9.45
N LYS A 45 15.09 -8.99 9.74
CA LYS A 45 15.83 -10.26 9.71
C LYS A 45 15.44 -11.22 10.84
N GLN A 46 14.73 -10.75 11.87
CA GLN A 46 14.31 -11.57 13.02
C GLN A 46 13.19 -12.57 12.68
N ARG A 47 12.70 -12.60 11.43
CA ARG A 47 11.62 -13.49 10.94
C ARG A 47 10.27 -13.36 11.66
N ARG A 48 10.16 -12.40 12.57
CA ARG A 48 8.96 -11.99 13.28
C ARG A 48 8.99 -10.48 13.45
N GLY A 49 7.83 -9.86 13.59
CA GLY A 49 7.73 -8.43 13.81
C GLY A 49 7.54 -7.60 12.53
N LEU A 50 7.78 -6.31 12.67
CA LEU A 50 7.76 -5.36 11.56
C LEU A 50 8.86 -5.72 10.54
N PHE A 51 8.46 -5.87 9.28
CA PHE A 51 9.37 -6.16 8.19
C PHE A 51 9.78 -4.91 7.42
N GLY A 52 8.85 -3.97 7.25
CA GLY A 52 9.13 -2.72 6.55
C GLY A 52 7.91 -1.81 6.45
N HIS A 53 8.08 -0.76 5.66
CA HIS A 53 7.12 0.30 5.44
C HIS A 53 7.00 0.56 3.94
N ILE A 54 5.79 0.76 3.45
CA ILE A 54 5.53 1.23 2.09
C ILE A 54 4.86 2.59 2.20
N TYR A 55 5.40 3.58 1.50
CA TYR A 55 4.86 4.94 1.45
C TYR A 55 4.39 5.24 0.03
N LEU A 56 3.18 5.76 -0.08
CA LEU A 56 2.51 6.02 -1.36
C LEU A 56 2.09 7.49 -1.42
N SER A 57 2.43 8.20 -2.50
CA SER A 57 2.05 9.60 -2.71
C SER A 57 0.55 9.75 -2.88
N GLU A 58 -0.05 8.80 -3.61
CA GLU A 58 -1.47 8.69 -3.81
C GLU A 58 -1.85 7.26 -4.14
N LEU A 59 -3.11 6.95 -3.87
CA LEU A 59 -3.78 5.73 -4.28
C LEU A 59 -4.98 6.09 -5.15
N ASN A 60 -4.74 6.92 -6.16
CA ASN A 60 -5.76 7.28 -7.13
C ASN A 60 -6.03 6.08 -8.04
N HIS A 61 -7.24 5.95 -8.60
CA HIS A 61 -7.55 4.89 -9.56
C HIS A 61 -6.96 5.16 -10.95
N SER A 62 -5.75 5.71 -11.03
CA SER A 62 -4.99 5.74 -12.27
C SER A 62 -4.23 4.41 -12.40
N PRO A 63 -4.05 3.89 -13.63
CA PRO A 63 -3.16 2.76 -13.88
C PRO A 63 -1.79 2.95 -13.21
N LEU A 64 -1.28 4.18 -13.26
CA LEU A 64 -0.01 4.57 -12.62
C LEU A 64 0.03 4.27 -11.11
N ALA A 65 -1.05 4.46 -10.36
CA ALA A 65 -1.03 4.15 -8.93
C ALA A 65 -0.99 2.65 -8.65
N GLN A 66 -1.64 1.84 -9.48
CA GLN A 66 -1.58 0.38 -9.37
C GLN A 66 -0.18 -0.13 -9.68
N GLU A 67 0.45 0.43 -10.72
CA GLU A 67 1.85 0.14 -11.09
C GLU A 67 2.82 0.50 -9.98
N LEU A 68 2.66 1.68 -9.35
CA LEU A 68 3.47 2.09 -8.21
C LEU A 68 3.32 1.14 -7.01
N VAL A 69 2.10 0.72 -6.68
CA VAL A 69 1.89 -0.26 -5.60
C VAL A 69 2.57 -1.59 -5.96
N ALA A 70 2.41 -2.07 -7.20
CA ALA A 70 3.06 -3.30 -7.65
C ALA A 70 4.59 -3.21 -7.55
N HIS A 71 5.17 -2.07 -7.94
CA HIS A 71 6.60 -1.79 -7.82
C HIS A 71 7.09 -1.90 -6.37
N GLU A 72 6.42 -1.26 -5.42
CA GLU A 72 6.81 -1.33 -4.00
C GLU A 72 6.60 -2.72 -3.38
N VAL A 73 5.56 -3.44 -3.82
CA VAL A 73 5.34 -4.83 -3.43
C VAL A 73 6.48 -5.72 -3.92
N GLN A 74 7.03 -5.45 -5.10
CA GLN A 74 8.17 -6.18 -5.62
C GLN A 74 9.45 -5.92 -4.81
N HIS A 75 9.70 -4.67 -4.40
CA HIS A 75 10.78 -4.35 -3.45
C HIS A 75 10.65 -5.12 -2.13
N LEU A 76 9.44 -5.16 -1.56
CA LEU A 76 9.15 -5.93 -0.35
C LEU A 76 9.44 -7.43 -0.53
N ILE A 77 8.98 -8.01 -1.64
CA ILE A 77 9.18 -9.42 -1.97
C ILE A 77 10.68 -9.72 -2.10
N PHE A 78 11.42 -8.90 -2.85
CA PHE A 78 12.85 -9.08 -3.03
C PHE A 78 13.62 -8.97 -1.72
N ASP A 79 13.32 -7.99 -0.86
CA ASP A 79 13.95 -7.89 0.46
C ASP A 79 13.61 -9.10 1.34
N TRP A 80 12.38 -9.61 1.28
CA TRP A 80 11.99 -10.82 2.01
C TRP A 80 12.74 -12.07 1.54
N VAL A 81 12.92 -12.22 0.23
CA VAL A 81 13.75 -13.27 -0.38
C VAL A 81 15.20 -13.12 0.09
N LEU A 82 15.79 -11.94 -0.03
CA LEU A 82 17.20 -11.67 0.27
C LEU A 82 17.54 -11.74 1.77
N THR A 83 16.58 -11.52 2.67
CA THR A 83 16.81 -11.61 4.12
C THR A 83 16.94 -13.04 4.63
N ARG A 84 16.63 -14.06 3.81
CA ARG A 84 16.81 -15.47 4.17
C ARG A 84 18.27 -15.87 3.93
N LYS A 85 19.00 -16.14 5.03
CA LYS A 85 20.39 -16.66 4.99
C LYS A 85 20.53 -17.78 3.96
N GLY A 86 21.52 -17.66 3.07
CA GLY A 86 21.94 -18.72 2.15
C GLY A 86 20.96 -19.04 1.03
N MET A 87 20.07 -18.11 0.66
CA MET A 87 19.13 -18.36 -0.43
C MET A 87 19.80 -18.20 -1.80
N THR A 88 20.27 -19.32 -2.34
CA THR A 88 20.23 -19.56 -3.78
C THR A 88 18.83 -20.09 -4.11
N ILE A 89 18.13 -19.47 -5.05
CA ILE A 89 16.85 -20.01 -5.54
C ILE A 89 17.16 -21.35 -6.21
N SER A 90 16.46 -22.40 -5.80
CA SER A 90 16.62 -23.75 -6.33
C SER A 90 15.24 -24.38 -6.53
N GLU A 91 15.14 -25.40 -7.36
CA GLU A 91 13.87 -26.11 -7.62
C GLU A 91 13.18 -26.59 -6.33
N ARG A 92 13.95 -26.89 -5.27
CA ARG A 92 13.42 -27.33 -3.98
C ARG A 92 12.78 -26.22 -3.15
N ASN A 93 13.18 -24.96 -3.35
CA ASN A 93 12.70 -23.82 -2.55
C ASN A 93 11.87 -22.80 -3.35
N GLU A 94 11.92 -22.87 -4.67
CA GLU A 94 11.25 -21.95 -5.60
C GLU A 94 9.74 -21.91 -5.34
N GLU A 95 9.06 -23.06 -5.34
CA GLU A 95 7.62 -23.13 -5.08
C GLU A 95 7.23 -22.52 -3.73
N ARG A 96 8.06 -22.74 -2.69
CA ARG A 96 7.83 -22.13 -1.37
C ARG A 96 7.98 -20.60 -1.42
N ILE A 97 8.95 -20.10 -2.19
CA ILE A 97 9.13 -18.67 -2.41
C ILE A 97 7.93 -18.14 -3.18
N ALA A 98 7.57 -18.73 -4.32
CA ALA A 98 6.44 -18.34 -5.16
C ALA A 98 5.10 -18.33 -4.40
N THR A 99 4.83 -19.37 -3.60
CA THR A 99 3.65 -19.41 -2.72
C THR A 99 3.61 -18.21 -1.78
N MET A 100 4.75 -17.85 -1.20
CA MET A 100 4.84 -16.79 -0.21
C MET A 100 4.81 -15.40 -0.86
N THR A 101 5.46 -15.21 -2.01
CA THR A 101 5.33 -13.98 -2.80
C THR A 101 3.88 -13.77 -3.25
N GLY A 102 3.20 -14.83 -3.70
CA GLY A 102 1.78 -14.82 -4.03
C GLY A 102 0.89 -14.48 -2.83
N GLU A 103 1.21 -14.98 -1.64
CA GLU A 103 0.52 -14.60 -0.41
C GLU A 103 0.69 -13.11 -0.09
N ILE A 104 1.92 -12.58 -0.13
CA ILE A 104 2.21 -11.16 0.12
C ILE A 104 1.41 -10.29 -0.86
N ALA A 105 1.54 -10.55 -2.16
CA ALA A 105 0.85 -9.79 -3.20
C ALA A 105 -0.67 -9.81 -3.01
N ARG A 106 -1.26 -11.00 -2.84
CA ARG A 106 -2.71 -11.17 -2.65
C ARG A 106 -3.22 -10.43 -1.42
N ARG A 107 -2.52 -10.52 -0.28
CA ARG A 107 -2.94 -9.87 0.96
C ARG A 107 -2.83 -8.36 0.88
N ILE A 108 -1.77 -7.85 0.25
CA ILE A 108 -1.61 -6.41 0.02
C ILE A 108 -2.73 -5.91 -0.87
N TRP A 109 -2.97 -6.57 -2.01
CA TRP A 109 -3.97 -6.12 -2.97
C TRP A 109 -5.38 -6.09 -2.38
N ARG A 110 -5.78 -7.13 -1.64
CA ARG A 110 -7.08 -7.17 -0.96
C ARG A 110 -7.26 -6.03 0.06
N LYS A 111 -6.21 -5.69 0.81
CA LYS A 111 -6.25 -4.58 1.79
C LYS A 111 -6.25 -3.23 1.09
N TYR A 112 -5.45 -3.10 0.04
CA TYR A 112 -5.38 -1.92 -0.80
C TYR A 112 -6.73 -1.59 -1.44
N GLU A 113 -7.34 -2.55 -2.15
CA GLU A 113 -8.65 -2.38 -2.79
C GLU A 113 -9.75 -2.02 -1.78
N ARG A 114 -9.77 -2.70 -0.62
CA ARG A 114 -10.74 -2.40 0.43
C ARG A 114 -10.59 -0.97 0.94
N TRP A 115 -9.36 -0.52 1.18
CA TRP A 115 -9.10 0.83 1.66
C TRP A 115 -9.46 1.88 0.61
N ALA A 116 -9.09 1.66 -0.66
CA ALA A 116 -9.42 2.54 -1.78
C ALA A 116 -10.94 2.67 -1.96
N ASN A 117 -11.67 1.55 -1.92
CA ASN A 117 -13.12 1.52 -2.06
C ASN A 117 -13.87 2.22 -0.91
N LEU A 118 -13.37 2.13 0.34
CA LEU A 118 -13.97 2.83 1.48
C LEU A 118 -13.88 4.36 1.33
N ARG A 119 -12.76 4.86 0.80
CA ARG A 119 -12.60 6.31 0.52
C ARG A 119 -13.49 6.80 -0.62
N ARG A 120 -13.81 5.96 -1.60
CA ARG A 120 -14.76 6.30 -2.68
C ARG A 120 -16.15 6.63 -2.15
N LYS A 121 -16.63 5.89 -1.14
CA LYS A 121 -17.95 6.13 -0.52
C LYS A 121 -18.00 7.37 0.37
N ALA A 122 -16.85 7.83 0.87
CA ALA A 122 -16.76 8.97 1.78
C ALA A 122 -16.70 10.34 1.06
N ALA A 123 -16.62 10.37 -0.27
CA ALA A 123 -16.74 11.63 -1.01
C ALA A 123 -18.18 12.17 -0.86
N PRO A 124 -18.39 13.40 -0.38
CA PRO A 124 -19.74 13.92 -0.17
C PRO A 124 -20.45 14.01 -1.51
N ARG A 125 -21.63 13.36 -1.62
CA ARG A 125 -22.60 13.66 -2.68
C ARG A 125 -22.80 15.18 -2.66
N LYS A 126 -22.35 15.88 -3.71
CA LYS A 126 -22.65 17.31 -3.89
C LYS A 126 -24.14 17.49 -3.62
N GLN A 127 -24.49 18.16 -2.53
CA GLN A 127 -25.87 18.55 -2.26
C GLN A 127 -26.34 19.34 -3.47
N ARG A 128 -27.34 18.79 -4.17
CA ARG A 128 -28.07 19.46 -5.23
C ARG A 128 -28.53 20.79 -4.65
N ARG A 129 -28.00 21.92 -5.16
CA ARG A 129 -28.49 23.25 -4.80
C ARG A 129 -29.99 23.27 -5.08
N ILE A 130 -30.80 23.41 -4.03
CA ILE A 130 -32.23 23.63 -4.16
C ILE A 130 -32.38 25.00 -4.84
N PRO A 131 -33.09 25.11 -5.98
CA PRO A 131 -33.29 26.41 -6.62
C PRO A 131 -34.13 27.30 -5.70
N ARG A 132 -33.59 28.47 -5.38
CA ARG A 132 -34.25 29.50 -4.57
C ARG A 132 -35.47 29.99 -5.36
N LYS A 133 -36.69 29.74 -4.85
CA LYS A 133 -37.93 30.27 -5.44
C LYS A 133 -37.83 31.80 -5.52
N THR A 134 -37.89 32.34 -6.74
CA THR A 134 -38.08 33.76 -7.00
C THR A 134 -39.46 34.16 -6.48
N ARG A 135 -39.48 35.11 -5.54
CA ARG A 135 -40.69 35.78 -5.06
C ARG A 135 -41.18 36.67 -6.19
N LYS A 136 -42.40 36.43 -6.70
CA LYS A 136 -43.06 37.37 -7.62
C LYS A 136 -43.31 38.68 -6.88
N THR A 137 -42.86 39.78 -7.46
CA THR A 137 -43.24 41.15 -7.11
C THR A 137 -44.50 41.54 -7.89
N LEU A 138 -45.39 42.21 -7.14
CA LEU A 138 -46.60 42.95 -7.53
C LEU A 138 -47.79 42.13 -8.00
#